data_AF-A0A022QQL4-F1
#
_entry.id   AF-A0A022QQL4-F1
#
_cell.length_a   1.000
_cell.length_b   1.000
_cell.length_c   1.000
_cell.angle_alpha   90.00
_cell.angle_beta   90.00
_cell.angle_gamma   90.00
#
_symmetry.space_group_name_H-M   'P 1'
#
loop_
_entity.id
_entity.type
_entity.pdbx_description
1 polymer ?
#
loop_
_entity_poly.entity_id
_entity_poly.type
_entity_poly.pdbx_seq_one_letter_code
_entity_poly.pdbx_strand_id
1 'polypeptide(L)'
;MGKILRDFLGLIKDKASISKAALLSSNPNALSIRLAVLRATTHTPAAPPEDAALTAVLLLGETSRSTASPIITALMDRLRRTGNCVVALKCLLVVHHIIRRGPFILQDQLSIFPAGGGHNHLKLSDFRDGATAATVLGYFLCSSSSCAAAVKENQERRISSFLNVDLVKDLDSLVVLVEEICRGPQLIDGDSLVNEIVGLLSGDYLSSVNEILVRLSEFNERLSYLSFGDSVELVCALKRLQDCRERLTVLYVVNKPSVEMMWGLVEELKGKIGMLKVYKSGPKLLSWGKASESTRYGERVLGTFDPVKCQSGRF
;
A
#
# COMPACT_ATOMS: atom_id res chain seq x y z
N MET A 1 25.96 7.05 -30.47
CA MET A 1 25.39 6.03 -31.38
C MET A 1 24.40 5.02 -30.75
N GLY A 2 24.39 4.79 -29.42
CA GLY A 2 23.67 3.65 -28.84
C GLY A 2 22.19 3.84 -28.43
N LYS A 3 21.70 5.05 -28.16
CA LYS A 3 20.31 5.28 -27.68
C LYS A 3 19.29 5.07 -28.80
N ILE A 4 19.51 5.69 -29.96
CA ILE A 4 18.63 5.61 -31.14
C ILE A 4 18.47 4.16 -31.63
N LEU A 5 19.55 3.37 -31.68
CA LEU A 5 19.51 1.95 -32.04
C LEU A 5 18.73 1.10 -31.03
N ARG A 6 18.87 1.38 -29.72
CA ARG A 6 18.09 0.71 -28.67
C ARG A 6 16.62 1.06 -28.73
N ASP A 7 16.30 2.33 -28.97
CA ASP A 7 14.92 2.82 -29.08
C ASP A 7 14.24 2.22 -30.32
N PHE A 8 14.94 2.17 -31.45
CA PHE A 8 14.45 1.54 -32.68
C PHE A 8 14.25 0.03 -32.52
N LEU A 9 15.18 -0.67 -31.86
CA LEU A 9 15.01 -2.09 -31.52
C LEU A 9 13.83 -2.32 -30.57
N GLY A 10 13.62 -1.42 -29.62
CA GLY A 10 12.45 -1.41 -28.73
C GLY A 10 11.14 -1.30 -29.51
N LEU A 11 11.07 -0.35 -30.45
CA LEU A 11 9.92 -0.16 -31.35
C LEU A 11 9.63 -1.40 -32.19
N ILE A 12 10.67 -2.01 -32.79
CA ILE A 12 10.52 -3.26 -33.56
C ILE A 12 9.99 -4.37 -32.67
N LYS A 13 10.54 -4.52 -31.47
CA LYS A 13 10.11 -5.55 -30.52
C LYS A 13 8.67 -5.34 -30.08
N ASP A 14 8.25 -4.11 -29.83
CA ASP A 14 6.87 -3.79 -29.49
C ASP A 14 5.91 -4.12 -30.64
N LYS A 15 6.24 -3.71 -31.88
CA LYS A 15 5.41 -4.01 -33.05
C LYS A 15 5.35 -5.51 -33.35
N ALA A 16 6.46 -6.23 -33.22
CA ALA A 16 6.51 -7.68 -33.36
C ALA A 16 5.71 -8.39 -32.26
N SER A 17 5.77 -7.89 -31.02
CA SER A 17 5.00 -8.44 -29.89
C SER A 17 3.49 -8.26 -30.10
N ILE A 18 3.09 -7.06 -30.56
CA ILE A 18 1.70 -6.72 -30.88
C ILE A 18 1.19 -7.55 -32.06
N SER A 19 1.98 -7.67 -33.13
CA SER A 19 1.63 -8.48 -34.31
C SER A 19 1.52 -9.96 -33.96
N LYS A 20 2.48 -10.51 -33.20
CA LYS A 20 2.42 -11.88 -32.68
C LYS A 20 1.21 -12.10 -31.76
N ALA A 21 0.79 -11.10 -30.99
CA ALA A 21 -0.44 -11.14 -30.20
C ALA A 21 -1.71 -11.14 -31.05
N ALA A 22 -1.73 -10.36 -32.12
CA ALA A 22 -2.85 -10.35 -33.05
C ALA A 22 -3.01 -11.67 -33.82
N LEU A 23 -1.89 -12.34 -34.16
CA LEU A 23 -1.90 -13.53 -35.01
C LEU A 23 -2.06 -14.87 -34.27
N LEU A 24 -1.59 -14.98 -33.02
CA LEU A 24 -1.56 -16.27 -32.31
C LEU A 24 -2.76 -16.51 -31.39
N SER A 25 -3.65 -15.54 -31.21
CA SER A 25 -4.78 -15.67 -30.28
C SER A 25 -6.08 -15.89 -31.02
N SER A 26 -6.61 -17.12 -30.99
CA SER A 26 -7.94 -17.45 -31.53
C SER A 26 -9.10 -16.93 -30.69
N ASN A 27 -8.85 -16.51 -29.44
CA ASN A 27 -9.87 -15.92 -28.57
C ASN A 27 -9.77 -14.38 -28.61
N PRO A 28 -10.85 -13.66 -28.99
CA PRO A 28 -10.85 -12.20 -29.13
C PRO A 28 -10.63 -11.47 -27.80
N ASN A 29 -11.10 -12.03 -26.67
CA ASN A 29 -10.93 -11.43 -25.34
C ASN A 29 -9.51 -11.61 -24.82
N ALA A 30 -8.90 -12.78 -25.06
CA ALA A 30 -7.50 -13.00 -24.69
C ALA A 30 -6.56 -12.10 -25.50
N LEU A 31 -6.91 -11.84 -26.76
CA LEU A 31 -6.19 -10.92 -27.64
C LEU A 31 -6.30 -9.47 -27.15
N SER A 32 -7.50 -8.98 -26.83
CA SER A 32 -7.71 -7.61 -26.36
C SER A 32 -6.96 -7.34 -25.04
N ILE A 33 -7.00 -8.29 -24.10
CA ILE A 33 -6.26 -8.25 -22.84
C ILE A 33 -4.75 -8.16 -23.10
N ARG A 34 -4.21 -9.07 -23.93
CA ARG A 34 -2.77 -9.08 -24.23
C ARG A 34 -2.33 -7.80 -24.93
N LEU A 35 -3.12 -7.27 -25.85
CA LEU A 35 -2.83 -6.02 -26.54
C LEU A 35 -2.87 -4.80 -25.60
N ALA A 36 -3.86 -4.73 -24.70
CA ALA A 36 -3.96 -3.64 -23.73
C ALA A 36 -2.74 -3.61 -22.80
N VAL A 37 -2.37 -4.76 -22.22
CA VAL A 37 -1.15 -4.89 -21.43
C VAL A 37 0.07 -4.51 -22.26
N LEU A 38 0.16 -4.99 -23.51
CA LEU A 38 1.32 -4.72 -24.35
C LEU A 38 1.52 -3.22 -24.65
N ARG A 39 0.40 -2.51 -24.90
CA ARG A 39 0.37 -1.06 -25.17
C ARG A 39 0.71 -0.24 -23.93
N ALA A 40 0.24 -0.65 -22.75
CA ALA A 40 0.56 0.05 -21.50
C ALA A 40 2.04 -0.08 -21.09
N THR A 41 2.76 -1.07 -21.63
CA THR A 41 4.10 -1.46 -21.16
C THR A 41 5.15 -1.46 -22.29
N THR A 42 5.01 -0.57 -23.26
CA THR A 42 5.94 -0.42 -24.40
C THR A 42 7.36 -0.04 -23.98
N HIS A 43 8.36 -0.39 -24.78
CA HIS A 43 9.76 -0.04 -24.56
C HIS A 43 10.03 1.46 -24.78
N THR A 44 9.23 2.11 -25.62
CA THR A 44 9.39 3.51 -26.02
C THR A 44 8.04 4.25 -26.07
N PRO A 45 7.96 5.51 -25.64
CA PRO A 45 9.01 6.32 -25.01
C PRO A 45 9.31 5.87 -23.57
N ALA A 46 10.45 6.31 -23.01
CA ALA A 46 10.82 6.15 -21.60
C ALA A 46 10.03 7.12 -20.70
N ALA A 47 8.72 7.11 -20.85
CA ALA A 47 7.74 7.90 -20.12
C ALA A 47 6.74 6.95 -19.43
N PRO A 48 5.92 7.43 -18.49
CA PRO A 48 4.84 6.65 -17.88
C PRO A 48 3.91 6.00 -18.92
N PRO A 49 3.16 4.94 -18.54
CA PRO A 49 2.09 4.40 -19.38
C PRO A 49 1.14 5.51 -19.83
N GLU A 50 0.77 5.51 -21.10
CA GLU A 50 -0.22 6.45 -21.62
C GLU A 50 -1.58 6.26 -20.92
N ASP A 51 -2.23 7.34 -20.51
CA ASP A 51 -3.51 7.30 -19.78
C ASP A 51 -4.58 6.48 -20.49
N ALA A 52 -4.65 6.56 -21.82
CA ALA A 52 -5.59 5.78 -22.62
C ALA A 52 -5.29 4.27 -22.54
N ALA A 53 -4.02 3.87 -22.54
CA ALA A 53 -3.61 2.48 -22.42
C ALA A 53 -3.83 1.95 -21.00
N LEU A 54 -3.56 2.76 -19.98
CA LEU A 54 -3.86 2.43 -18.58
C LEU A 54 -5.37 2.26 -18.37
N THR A 55 -6.17 3.21 -18.85
CA THR A 55 -7.64 3.16 -18.76
C THR A 55 -8.20 1.92 -19.44
N ALA A 56 -7.68 1.55 -20.62
CA ALA A 56 -8.09 0.32 -21.30
C ALA A 56 -7.80 -0.94 -20.47
N VAL A 57 -6.65 -1.02 -19.78
CA VAL A 57 -6.34 -2.14 -18.89
C VAL A 57 -7.32 -2.21 -17.72
N LEU A 58 -7.63 -1.06 -17.09
CA LEU A 58 -8.55 -1.01 -15.95
C LEU A 58 -9.99 -1.39 -16.35
N LEU A 59 -10.50 -0.83 -17.45
CA LEU A 59 -11.86 -1.13 -17.94
C LEU A 59 -12.04 -2.60 -18.32
N LEU A 60 -11.03 -3.22 -18.95
CA LEU A 60 -11.11 -4.65 -19.28
C LEU A 60 -11.17 -5.53 -18.04
N GLY A 61 -10.48 -5.14 -16.97
CA GLY A 61 -10.44 -5.89 -15.70
C GLY A 61 -11.62 -5.64 -14.76
N GLU A 62 -12.47 -4.64 -15.04
CA GLU A 62 -13.68 -4.37 -14.25
C GLU A 62 -14.79 -5.41 -14.48
N THR A 63 -14.77 -6.08 -15.63
CA THR A 63 -15.89 -6.91 -16.08
C THR A 63 -16.09 -8.20 -15.28
N SER A 64 -15.02 -8.94 -14.95
CA SER A 64 -15.13 -10.24 -14.27
C SER A 64 -13.77 -10.76 -13.79
N ARG A 65 -13.78 -11.77 -12.90
CA ARG A 65 -12.54 -12.48 -12.49
C ARG A 65 -11.84 -13.17 -13.67
N SER A 66 -12.61 -13.66 -14.66
CA SER A 66 -12.07 -14.36 -15.84
C SER A 66 -11.36 -13.43 -16.84
N THR A 67 -11.59 -12.11 -16.76
CA THR A 67 -10.86 -11.09 -17.52
C THR A 67 -9.75 -10.45 -16.69
N ALA A 68 -10.00 -10.19 -15.40
CA ALA A 68 -9.02 -9.65 -14.47
C ALA A 68 -7.82 -10.59 -14.24
N SER A 69 -8.05 -11.88 -14.01
CA SER A 69 -6.98 -12.85 -13.74
C SER A 69 -5.96 -12.97 -14.89
N PRO A 70 -6.39 -13.06 -16.18
CA PRO A 70 -5.45 -13.00 -17.30
C PRO A 70 -4.70 -11.67 -17.43
N ILE A 71 -5.30 -10.52 -17.06
CA ILE A 71 -4.62 -9.22 -17.06
C ILE A 71 -3.46 -9.23 -16.05
N ILE A 72 -3.74 -9.63 -14.80
CA ILE A 72 -2.71 -9.73 -13.75
C ILE A 72 -1.63 -10.72 -14.16
N THR A 73 -2.03 -11.89 -14.69
CA THR A 73 -1.09 -12.89 -15.18
C THR A 73 -0.20 -12.33 -16.27
N ALA A 74 -0.77 -11.66 -17.28
CA ALA A 74 -0.03 -11.07 -18.39
C ALA A 74 0.94 -9.96 -17.94
N LEU A 75 0.54 -9.12 -16.98
CA LEU A 75 1.40 -8.09 -16.39
C LEU A 75 2.60 -8.71 -15.66
N MET A 76 2.34 -9.68 -14.79
CA MET A 76 3.37 -10.35 -13.99
C MET A 76 4.32 -11.17 -14.87
N ASP A 77 3.79 -11.83 -15.89
CA ASP A 77 4.55 -12.55 -16.90
C ASP A 77 5.46 -11.63 -17.73
N ARG A 78 4.95 -10.46 -18.13
CA ARG A 78 5.76 -9.48 -18.86
C ARG A 78 6.88 -8.94 -18.00
N LEU A 79 6.60 -8.63 -16.74
CA LEU A 79 7.59 -8.18 -15.77
C LEU A 79 8.69 -9.23 -15.55
N ARG A 80 8.32 -10.52 -15.45
CA ARG A 80 9.28 -11.61 -15.24
C ARG A 80 10.18 -11.86 -16.44
N ARG A 81 9.64 -11.71 -17.66
CA ARG A 81 10.35 -12.05 -18.91
C ARG A 81 11.11 -10.87 -19.52
N THR A 82 10.84 -9.63 -19.10
CA THR A 82 11.52 -8.46 -19.65
C THR A 82 12.90 -8.27 -19.01
N GLY A 83 13.93 -8.09 -19.82
CA GLY A 83 15.24 -7.56 -19.37
C GLY A 83 15.36 -6.05 -19.54
N ASN A 84 14.29 -5.37 -20.00
CA ASN A 84 14.29 -3.92 -20.22
C ASN A 84 13.68 -3.20 -19.02
N CYS A 85 14.42 -2.24 -18.46
CA CYS A 85 14.02 -1.47 -17.27
C CYS A 85 12.79 -0.59 -17.51
N VAL A 86 12.63 0.04 -18.68
CA VAL A 86 11.46 0.87 -19.00
C VAL A 86 10.18 0.04 -18.99
N VAL A 87 10.23 -1.15 -19.60
CA VAL A 87 9.09 -2.08 -19.60
C VAL A 87 8.77 -2.56 -18.19
N ALA A 88 9.80 -2.91 -17.40
CA ALA A 88 9.62 -3.33 -16.02
C ALA A 88 8.96 -2.21 -15.21
N LEU A 89 9.49 -0.98 -15.26
CA LEU A 89 8.93 0.17 -14.57
C LEU A 89 7.48 0.45 -14.99
N LYS A 90 7.14 0.40 -16.28
CA LYS A 90 5.75 0.55 -16.73
C LYS A 90 4.83 -0.55 -16.19
N CYS A 91 5.28 -1.81 -16.14
CA CYS A 91 4.50 -2.88 -15.52
C CYS A 91 4.24 -2.58 -14.03
N LEU A 92 5.25 -2.12 -13.31
CA LEU A 92 5.14 -1.75 -11.90
C LEU A 92 4.21 -0.55 -11.67
N LEU A 93 4.28 0.47 -12.53
CA LEU A 93 3.37 1.61 -12.52
C LEU A 93 1.92 1.19 -12.73
N VAL A 94 1.66 0.32 -13.71
CA VAL A 94 0.30 -0.24 -13.93
C VAL A 94 -0.19 -1.01 -12.70
N VAL A 95 0.66 -1.83 -12.08
CA VAL A 95 0.33 -2.55 -10.84
C VAL A 95 0.00 -1.57 -9.71
N HIS A 96 0.79 -0.52 -9.53
CA HIS A 96 0.53 0.53 -8.54
C HIS A 96 -0.82 1.21 -8.75
N HIS A 97 -1.14 1.58 -9.99
CA HIS A 97 -2.45 2.15 -10.33
C HIS A 97 -3.61 1.20 -10.03
N ILE A 98 -3.45 -0.11 -10.29
CA ILE A 98 -4.45 -1.11 -9.93
C ILE A 98 -4.67 -1.13 -8.41
N ILE A 99 -3.60 -1.15 -7.63
CA ILE A 99 -3.65 -1.17 -6.17
C ILE A 99 -4.34 0.08 -5.63
N ARG A 100 -4.05 1.26 -6.19
CA ARG A 100 -4.53 2.54 -5.64
C ARG A 100 -5.91 2.95 -6.11
N ARG A 101 -6.23 2.72 -7.37
CA ARG A 101 -7.46 3.23 -8.02
C ARG A 101 -8.14 2.22 -8.93
N GLY A 102 -7.59 1.01 -9.05
CA GLY A 102 -8.16 -0.02 -9.90
C GLY A 102 -9.49 -0.57 -9.38
N PRO A 103 -10.28 -1.22 -10.25
CA PRO A 103 -11.45 -1.98 -9.86
C PRO A 103 -11.14 -3.02 -8.77
N PHE A 104 -12.07 -3.21 -7.83
CA PHE A 104 -11.93 -4.19 -6.75
C PHE A 104 -11.60 -5.61 -7.25
N ILE A 105 -12.14 -6.02 -8.41
CA ILE A 105 -11.86 -7.34 -8.99
C ILE A 105 -10.38 -7.47 -9.37
N LEU A 106 -9.77 -6.43 -9.92
CA LEU A 106 -8.34 -6.44 -10.24
C LEU A 106 -7.48 -6.49 -8.98
N GLN A 107 -7.86 -5.75 -7.94
CA GLN A 107 -7.17 -5.76 -6.64
C GLN A 107 -7.27 -7.15 -5.96
N ASP A 108 -8.45 -7.75 -5.96
CA ASP A 108 -8.72 -9.10 -5.44
C ASP A 108 -7.91 -10.16 -6.20
N GLN A 109 -7.85 -10.09 -7.53
CA GLN A 109 -7.05 -11.03 -8.32
C GLN A 109 -5.54 -10.81 -8.16
N LEU A 110 -5.12 -9.57 -7.87
CA LEU A 110 -3.72 -9.24 -7.60
C LEU A 110 -3.29 -9.71 -6.21
N SER A 111 -4.15 -9.63 -5.19
CA SER A 111 -3.81 -10.03 -3.81
C SER A 111 -3.62 -11.54 -3.65
N ILE A 112 -4.30 -12.34 -4.47
CA ILE A 112 -4.18 -13.80 -4.49
C ILE A 112 -3.14 -14.31 -5.49
N PHE A 113 -2.42 -13.43 -6.19
CA PHE A 113 -1.50 -13.83 -7.24
C PHE A 113 -0.12 -14.28 -6.70
N PRO A 114 0.43 -15.40 -7.19
CA PRO A 114 -0.18 -16.36 -8.10
C PRO A 114 -1.15 -17.27 -7.35
N ALA A 115 -2.19 -17.73 -8.06
CA ALA A 115 -3.25 -18.57 -7.51
C ALA A 115 -2.77 -19.88 -6.83
N GLY A 116 -1.50 -20.25 -7.00
CA GLY A 116 -0.87 -21.42 -6.38
C GLY A 116 -0.15 -21.19 -5.05
N GLY A 117 -0.14 -19.96 -4.50
CA GLY A 117 0.52 -19.66 -3.23
C GLY A 117 2.05 -19.80 -3.33
N GLY A 118 2.74 -18.68 -3.55
CA GLY A 118 4.20 -18.64 -3.55
C GLY A 118 4.70 -17.24 -3.27
N HIS A 119 5.70 -17.13 -2.39
CA HIS A 119 6.29 -15.86 -1.99
C HIS A 119 6.82 -15.07 -3.20
N ASN A 120 6.40 -13.81 -3.31
CA ASN A 120 6.97 -12.70 -4.07
C ASN A 120 7.64 -13.03 -5.42
N HIS A 121 6.87 -12.95 -6.51
CA HIS A 121 7.30 -13.27 -7.88
C HIS A 121 7.95 -12.12 -8.66
N LEU A 122 8.25 -11.00 -8.00
CA LEU A 122 8.94 -9.88 -8.63
C LEU A 122 10.44 -10.22 -8.67
N LYS A 123 10.86 -11.00 -9.69
CA LYS A 123 12.29 -11.23 -9.96
C LYS A 123 12.91 -9.93 -10.50
N LEU A 124 13.17 -8.99 -9.60
CA LEU A 124 13.85 -7.73 -9.91
C LEU A 124 15.37 -7.80 -9.70
N SER A 125 15.88 -8.95 -9.24
CA SER A 125 17.30 -9.22 -8.98
C SER A 125 18.20 -9.03 -10.21
N ASP A 126 17.63 -9.16 -11.41
CA ASP A 126 18.37 -9.04 -12.67
C ASP A 126 18.55 -7.56 -13.09
N PHE A 127 17.93 -6.61 -12.38
CA PHE A 127 18.11 -5.17 -12.59
C PHE A 127 19.15 -4.61 -11.62
N ARG A 128 20.08 -3.80 -12.14
CA ARG A 128 21.30 -3.35 -11.42
C ARG A 128 21.08 -2.43 -10.20
N ASP A 129 19.83 -2.11 -9.83
CA ASP A 129 19.48 -1.36 -8.61
C ASP A 129 18.32 -2.07 -7.84
N GLY A 130 18.35 -3.40 -7.80
CA GLY A 130 17.23 -4.30 -7.46
C GLY A 130 16.70 -4.32 -6.01
N ALA A 131 16.93 -3.30 -5.17
CA ALA A 131 16.53 -3.34 -3.76
C ALA A 131 15.34 -2.45 -3.37
N THR A 132 14.94 -1.49 -4.20
CA THR A 132 13.93 -0.47 -3.81
C THR A 132 12.54 -0.75 -4.38
N ALA A 133 12.44 -1.07 -5.68
CA ALA A 133 11.15 -1.18 -6.35
C ALA A 133 10.34 -2.45 -5.97
N ALA A 134 11.00 -3.59 -5.74
CA ALA A 134 10.34 -4.83 -5.32
C ALA A 134 9.86 -4.76 -3.87
N THR A 135 10.64 -4.11 -3.01
CA THR A 135 10.34 -3.97 -1.58
C THR A 135 9.17 -3.00 -1.39
N VAL A 136 9.19 -1.84 -2.06
CA VAL A 136 8.08 -0.88 -2.06
C VAL A 136 6.76 -1.52 -2.52
N LEU A 137 6.77 -2.35 -3.58
CA LEU A 137 5.54 -2.99 -4.09
C LEU A 137 5.07 -4.18 -3.25
N GLY A 138 6.00 -4.94 -2.65
CA GLY A 138 5.67 -6.03 -1.73
C GLY A 138 4.92 -5.53 -0.50
N TYR A 139 5.30 -4.36 0.04
CA TYR A 139 4.59 -3.73 1.16
C TYR A 139 3.29 -3.05 0.73
N PHE A 140 3.25 -2.43 -0.46
CA PHE A 140 2.04 -1.76 -0.99
C PHE A 140 0.84 -2.69 -1.15
N LEU A 141 1.07 -3.95 -1.52
CA LEU A 141 0.06 -4.98 -1.69
C LEU A 141 -0.64 -5.37 -0.38
N CYS A 142 -0.01 -5.14 0.77
CA CYS A 142 -0.56 -5.53 2.07
C CYS A 142 -1.36 -4.42 2.77
N SER A 143 -1.16 -3.14 2.39
CA SER A 143 -1.74 -1.99 3.11
C SER A 143 -2.83 -1.22 2.34
N SER A 144 -3.06 -1.49 1.06
CA SER A 144 -3.90 -0.64 0.21
C SER A 144 -5.36 -1.05 0.06
N SER A 145 -5.92 -1.78 1.03
CA SER A 145 -7.36 -2.06 1.03
C SER A 145 -8.15 -0.99 1.79
N SER A 146 -8.29 0.24 1.29
CA SER A 146 -9.47 1.09 1.63
C SER A 146 -9.70 2.25 0.64
N CYS A 147 -10.93 2.31 0.12
CA CYS A 147 -11.45 3.29 -0.84
C CYS A 147 -11.97 4.57 -0.15
N ALA A 148 -12.02 5.68 -0.89
CA ALA A 148 -12.22 7.04 -0.39
C ALA A 148 -13.68 7.44 -0.02
N ALA A 149 -13.76 8.41 0.90
CA ALA A 149 -14.88 9.27 1.30
C ALA A 149 -16.01 8.68 2.19
N ALA A 150 -16.57 7.50 1.89
CA ALA A 150 -17.65 6.94 2.73
C ALA A 150 -17.14 6.19 3.99
N VAL A 151 -15.81 6.06 4.14
CA VAL A 151 -15.17 5.17 5.12
C VAL A 151 -14.58 5.91 6.32
N LYS A 152 -14.44 7.24 6.34
CA LYS A 152 -13.77 7.92 7.47
C LYS A 152 -14.40 7.59 8.83
N GLU A 153 -15.73 7.54 8.86
CA GLU A 153 -16.50 7.16 10.06
C GLU A 153 -16.51 5.64 10.33
N ASN A 154 -16.32 4.81 9.30
CA ASN A 154 -16.21 3.36 9.44
C ASN A 154 -14.79 2.92 9.88
N GLN A 155 -13.76 3.69 9.50
CA GLN A 155 -12.36 3.44 9.81
C GLN A 155 -12.06 3.73 11.27
N GLU A 156 -12.57 4.84 11.83
CA GLU A 156 -12.47 5.14 13.26
C GLU A 156 -13.19 4.08 14.10
N ARG A 157 -14.37 3.61 13.66
CA ARG A 157 -15.09 2.48 14.30
C ARG A 157 -14.32 1.17 14.21
N ARG A 158 -13.65 0.91 13.08
CA ARG A 158 -12.81 -0.28 12.89
C ARG A 158 -11.56 -0.24 13.77
N ILE A 159 -10.84 0.87 13.79
CA ILE A 159 -9.61 1.04 14.57
C ILE A 159 -9.91 0.99 16.07
N SER A 160 -11.04 1.57 16.50
CA SER A 160 -11.49 1.46 17.88
C SER A 160 -11.90 0.02 18.29
N SER A 161 -12.17 -0.88 17.35
CA SER A 161 -12.43 -2.29 17.67
C SER A 161 -11.15 -3.12 17.92
N PHE A 162 -9.98 -2.59 17.54
CA PHE A 162 -8.73 -3.34 17.66
C PHE A 162 -8.31 -3.54 19.11
N LEU A 163 -7.71 -4.70 19.40
CA LEU A 163 -6.95 -4.90 20.62
C LEU A 163 -5.67 -4.08 20.57
N ASN A 164 -5.12 -3.69 21.73
CA ASN A 164 -3.89 -2.89 21.78
C ASN A 164 -2.73 -3.55 21.01
N VAL A 165 -2.57 -4.87 21.16
CA VAL A 165 -1.55 -5.65 20.45
C VAL A 165 -1.73 -5.61 18.93
N ASP A 166 -2.97 -5.65 18.45
CA ASP A 166 -3.27 -5.61 17.01
C ASP A 166 -3.10 -4.20 16.46
N LEU A 167 -3.47 -3.18 17.23
CA LEU A 167 -3.24 -1.78 16.89
C LEU A 167 -1.75 -1.44 16.81
N VAL A 168 -0.93 -2.00 17.71
CA VAL A 168 0.53 -1.84 17.66
C VAL A 168 1.10 -2.49 16.41
N LYS A 169 0.69 -3.73 16.09
CA LYS A 169 1.13 -4.42 14.86
C LYS A 169 0.71 -3.71 13.57
N ASP A 170 -0.49 -3.15 13.56
CA ASP A 170 -1.02 -2.42 12.41
C ASP A 170 -0.26 -1.10 12.21
N LEU A 171 0.04 -0.36 13.29
CA LEU A 171 0.93 0.80 13.25
C LEU A 171 2.33 0.41 12.79
N ASP A 172 2.90 -0.66 13.34
CA ASP A 172 4.23 -1.17 12.98
C ASP A 172 4.35 -1.44 11.48
N SER A 173 3.32 -2.07 10.90
CA SER A 173 3.22 -2.33 9.46
C SER A 173 3.21 -1.05 8.62
N LEU A 174 2.52 0.00 9.07
CA LEU A 174 2.54 1.31 8.41
C LEU A 174 3.91 2.00 8.55
N VAL A 175 4.59 1.86 9.68
CA VAL A 175 5.95 2.39 9.86
C VAL A 175 6.92 1.72 8.90
N VAL A 176 6.84 0.40 8.74
CA VAL A 176 7.67 -0.33 7.77
C VAL A 176 7.41 0.16 6.33
N LEU A 177 6.15 0.41 5.97
CA LEU A 177 5.82 1.01 4.67
C LEU A 177 6.48 2.39 4.51
N VAL A 178 6.45 3.24 5.54
CA VAL A 178 7.10 4.55 5.51
C VAL A 178 8.62 4.42 5.38
N GLU A 179 9.27 3.49 6.11
CA GLU A 179 10.71 3.21 5.97
C GLU A 179 11.10 2.84 4.53
N GLU A 180 10.27 2.04 3.85
CA GLU A 180 10.50 1.69 2.45
C GLU A 180 10.33 2.88 1.51
N ILE A 181 9.30 3.70 1.72
CA ILE A 181 9.10 4.94 0.96
C ILE A 181 10.29 5.90 1.16
N CYS A 182 10.88 5.92 2.35
CA CYS A 182 12.10 6.70 2.62
C CYS A 182 13.30 6.19 1.84
N ARG A 183 13.42 4.88 1.65
CA ARG A 183 14.50 4.27 0.86
C ARG A 183 14.38 4.56 -0.64
N GLY A 184 13.23 5.10 -1.08
CA GLY A 184 12.94 5.47 -2.47
C GLY A 184 13.95 6.41 -3.15
N PRO A 185 13.89 6.51 -4.49
CA PRO A 185 14.81 7.31 -5.29
C PRO A 185 14.69 8.80 -4.97
N GLN A 186 15.81 9.52 -5.05
CA GLN A 186 15.83 10.97 -4.96
C GLN A 186 15.33 11.59 -6.28
N LEU A 187 14.80 12.81 -6.21
CA LEU A 187 14.47 13.63 -7.38
C LEU A 187 15.76 13.87 -8.19
N ILE A 188 15.89 13.21 -9.33
CA ILE A 188 16.95 13.43 -10.31
C ILE A 188 16.32 14.17 -11.48
N ASP A 189 16.88 15.32 -11.82
CA ASP A 189 16.35 16.19 -12.87
C ASP A 189 16.42 15.50 -14.25
N GLY A 190 15.29 15.45 -14.96
CA GLY A 190 15.21 15.04 -16.37
C GLY A 190 14.59 13.67 -16.70
N ASP A 191 14.36 12.76 -15.75
CA ASP A 191 13.78 11.43 -16.03
C ASP A 191 12.27 11.39 -15.74
N SER A 192 11.43 11.44 -16.78
CA SER A 192 9.96 11.45 -16.65
C SER A 192 9.39 10.26 -15.89
N LEU A 193 10.04 9.10 -15.96
CA LEU A 193 9.64 7.90 -15.20
C LEU A 193 9.97 8.02 -13.71
N VAL A 194 11.12 8.61 -13.37
CA VAL A 194 11.53 8.80 -11.97
C VAL A 194 10.62 9.82 -11.31
N ASN A 195 10.28 10.91 -12.01
CA ASN A 195 9.34 11.91 -11.52
C ASN A 195 7.95 11.32 -11.24
N GLU A 196 7.46 10.44 -12.11
CA GLU A 196 6.20 9.73 -11.88
C GLU A 196 6.27 8.84 -10.62
N ILE A 197 7.34 8.06 -10.48
CA ILE A 197 7.54 7.19 -9.31
C ILE A 197 7.60 8.01 -8.02
N VAL A 198 8.34 9.12 -8.01
CA VAL A 198 8.42 10.02 -6.86
C VAL A 198 7.05 10.64 -6.56
N GLY A 199 6.29 11.03 -7.58
CA GLY A 199 4.93 11.55 -7.43
C GLY A 199 3.98 10.52 -6.78
N LEU A 200 4.04 9.26 -7.23
CA LEU A 200 3.28 8.16 -6.63
C LEU A 200 3.69 7.90 -5.18
N LEU A 201 5.00 7.80 -4.91
CA LEU A 201 5.55 7.63 -3.56
C LEU A 201 5.17 8.79 -2.61
N SER A 202 5.07 10.01 -3.13
CA SER A 202 4.60 11.18 -2.38
C SER A 202 3.13 11.01 -1.96
N GLY A 203 2.28 10.55 -2.88
CA GLY A 203 0.87 10.29 -2.60
C GLY A 203 0.68 9.11 -1.64
N ASP A 204 1.54 8.11 -1.75
CA ASP A 204 1.65 6.94 -0.87
C ASP A 204 1.99 7.35 0.54
N TYR A 205 3.07 8.12 0.71
CA TYR A 205 3.47 8.70 1.98
C TYR A 205 2.33 9.48 2.62
N LEU A 206 1.67 10.36 1.86
CA LEU A 206 0.54 11.15 2.36
C LEU A 206 -0.64 10.30 2.84
N SER A 207 -0.91 9.19 2.15
CA SER A 207 -1.95 8.25 2.57
C SER A 207 -1.55 7.53 3.86
N SER A 208 -0.30 7.07 3.96
CA SER A 208 0.24 6.46 5.17
C SER A 208 0.22 7.43 6.35
N VAL A 209 0.54 8.71 6.15
CA VAL A 209 0.46 9.75 7.19
C VAL A 209 -0.94 9.84 7.78
N ASN A 210 -1.98 9.86 6.93
CA ASN A 210 -3.35 9.94 7.40
C ASN A 210 -3.76 8.68 8.17
N GLU A 211 -3.37 7.50 7.71
CA GLU A 211 -3.64 6.23 8.42
C GLU A 211 -2.90 6.16 9.76
N ILE A 212 -1.63 6.54 9.80
CA ILE A 212 -0.83 6.62 11.04
C ILE A 212 -1.49 7.60 12.00
N LEU A 213 -1.89 8.79 11.54
CA LEU A 213 -2.52 9.82 12.38
C LEU A 213 -3.75 9.29 13.13
N VAL A 214 -4.60 8.48 12.48
CA VAL A 214 -5.78 7.90 13.14
C VAL A 214 -5.38 6.92 14.25
N ARG A 215 -4.35 6.09 14.02
CA ARG A 215 -3.86 5.13 15.03
C ARG A 215 -3.16 5.82 16.20
N LEU A 216 -2.38 6.86 15.93
CA LEU A 216 -1.76 7.67 16.98
C LEU A 216 -2.81 8.38 17.83
N SER A 217 -3.88 8.89 17.21
CA SER A 217 -5.02 9.46 17.94
C SER A 217 -5.65 8.43 18.87
N GLU A 218 -5.89 7.21 18.40
CA GLU A 218 -6.44 6.13 19.25
C GLU A 218 -5.49 5.73 20.39
N PHE A 219 -4.18 5.67 20.14
CA PHE A 219 -3.19 5.44 21.19
C PHE A 219 -3.16 6.55 22.23
N ASN A 220 -3.37 7.80 21.82
CA ASN A 220 -3.41 8.94 22.73
C ASN A 220 -4.57 8.82 23.73
N GLU A 221 -5.71 8.32 23.27
CA GLU A 221 -6.89 8.04 24.08
C GLU A 221 -6.68 6.83 25.02
N ARG A 222 -5.98 5.79 24.55
CA ARG A 222 -5.82 4.51 25.29
C ARG A 222 -4.53 4.39 26.09
N LEU A 223 -3.71 5.43 26.12
CA LEU A 223 -2.33 5.36 26.60
C LEU A 223 -2.18 4.77 28.01
N SER A 224 -3.13 5.07 28.90
CA SER A 224 -3.17 4.61 30.28
C SER A 224 -3.41 3.10 30.42
N TYR A 225 -3.97 2.45 29.40
CA TYR A 225 -4.40 1.04 29.39
C TYR A 225 -3.48 0.13 28.57
N LEU A 226 -2.47 0.67 27.88
CA LEU A 226 -1.48 -0.14 27.16
C LEU A 226 -0.71 -1.02 28.13
N SER A 227 -0.36 -2.25 27.76
CA SER A 227 0.54 -3.07 28.58
C SER A 227 1.99 -2.59 28.52
N PHE A 228 2.88 -3.10 29.38
CA PHE A 228 4.31 -2.74 29.32
C PHE A 228 4.88 -3.09 27.95
N GLY A 229 4.59 -4.31 27.49
CA GLY A 229 5.02 -4.82 26.20
C GLY A 229 4.54 -3.93 25.08
N ASP A 230 3.23 -3.67 25.02
CA ASP A 230 2.63 -2.82 23.98
C ASP A 230 3.23 -1.41 24.00
N SER A 231 3.50 -0.84 25.17
CA SER A 231 4.10 0.49 25.30
C SER A 231 5.55 0.54 24.81
N VAL A 232 6.31 -0.54 24.98
CA VAL A 232 7.68 -0.66 24.48
C VAL A 232 7.67 -0.80 22.96
N GLU A 233 6.83 -1.68 22.43
CA GLU A 233 6.67 -1.88 20.98
C GLU A 233 6.20 -0.58 20.28
N LEU A 234 5.22 0.11 20.86
CA LEU A 234 4.78 1.42 20.37
C LEU A 234 5.93 2.43 20.32
N VAL A 235 6.71 2.57 21.40
CA VAL A 235 7.85 3.50 21.42
C VAL A 235 8.92 3.12 20.38
N CYS A 236 9.15 1.82 20.18
CA CYS A 236 10.06 1.34 19.14
C CYS A 236 9.57 1.75 17.73
N ALA A 237 8.29 1.53 17.44
CA ALA A 237 7.69 1.94 16.16
C ALA A 237 7.76 3.47 15.96
N LEU A 238 7.45 4.26 16.99
CA LEU A 238 7.52 5.72 16.93
C LEU A 238 8.95 6.24 16.71
N LYS A 239 9.95 5.60 17.32
CA LYS A 239 11.36 5.94 17.10
C LYS A 239 11.77 5.68 15.64
N ARG A 240 11.45 4.49 15.11
CA ARG A 240 11.73 4.14 13.72
C ARG A 240 11.07 5.10 12.73
N LEU A 241 9.84 5.50 13.00
CA LEU A 241 9.13 6.50 12.21
C LEU A 241 9.83 7.87 12.26
N GLN A 242 10.35 8.27 13.42
CA GLN A 242 11.08 9.54 13.56
C GLN A 242 12.44 9.52 12.85
N ASP A 243 13.15 8.40 12.86
CA ASP A 243 14.43 8.24 12.15
C ASP A 243 14.27 8.46 10.63
N CYS A 244 13.05 8.30 10.11
CA CYS A 244 12.70 8.59 8.72
C CYS A 244 12.45 10.08 8.42
N ARG A 245 12.21 10.92 9.44
CA ARG A 245 11.65 12.28 9.31
C ARG A 245 12.50 13.19 8.42
N GLU A 246 13.80 13.30 8.70
CA GLU A 246 14.69 14.20 7.95
C GLU A 246 14.73 13.84 6.46
N ARG A 247 14.84 12.54 6.17
CA ARG A 247 14.88 12.03 4.80
C ARG A 247 13.56 12.26 4.06
N LEU A 248 12.42 12.09 4.72
CA LEU A 248 11.10 12.38 4.15
C LEU A 248 10.95 13.86 3.82
N THR A 249 11.43 14.75 4.70
CA THR A 249 11.39 16.21 4.45
C THR A 249 12.22 16.60 3.23
N VAL A 250 13.35 15.93 3.00
CA VAL A 250 14.19 16.16 1.81
C VAL A 250 13.54 15.60 0.54
N LEU A 251 12.99 14.39 0.60
CA LEU A 251 12.41 13.72 -0.58
C LEU A 251 11.08 14.31 -1.01
N TYR A 252 10.25 14.68 -0.04
CA TYR A 252 8.87 15.07 -0.26
C TYR A 252 8.66 16.44 0.38
N VAL A 253 8.63 17.50 -0.43
CA VAL A 253 8.28 18.87 0.00
C VAL A 253 6.78 18.93 0.31
N VAL A 254 6.38 18.30 1.40
CA VAL A 254 4.99 18.09 1.76
C VAL A 254 4.63 19.04 2.89
N ASN A 255 4.19 20.24 2.50
CA ASN A 255 3.57 21.20 3.41
C ASN A 255 2.08 20.88 3.55
N LYS A 256 1.76 19.80 4.27
CA LYS A 256 0.36 19.42 4.57
C LYS A 256 0.13 19.44 6.08
N PRO A 257 -0.99 20.04 6.56
CA PRO A 257 -1.31 20.07 7.99
C PRO A 257 -1.36 18.69 8.64
N SER A 258 -1.76 17.64 7.90
CA SER A 258 -1.79 16.27 8.41
C SER A 258 -0.41 15.72 8.78
N VAL A 259 0.64 16.12 8.04
CA VAL A 259 2.02 15.72 8.33
C VAL A 259 2.49 16.36 9.62
N GLU A 260 2.25 17.67 9.79
CA GLU A 260 2.59 18.39 11.02
C GLU A 260 1.85 17.83 12.24
N MET A 261 0.53 17.59 12.10
CA MET A 261 -0.27 16.98 13.16
C MET A 261 0.23 15.59 13.54
N MET A 262 0.58 14.76 12.55
CA MET A 262 1.10 13.41 12.81
C MET A 262 2.42 13.49 13.59
N TRP A 263 3.36 14.32 13.16
CA TRP A 263 4.64 14.48 13.86
C TRP A 263 4.47 15.07 15.27
N GLY A 264 3.51 15.98 15.46
CA GLY A 264 3.14 16.50 16.78
C GLY A 264 2.68 15.38 17.72
N LEU A 265 1.77 14.50 17.26
CA LEU A 265 1.30 13.35 18.04
C LEU A 265 2.40 12.34 18.34
N VAL A 266 3.34 12.12 17.40
CA VAL A 266 4.51 11.24 17.64
C VAL A 266 5.33 11.74 18.82
N GLU A 267 5.63 13.05 18.88
CA GLU A 267 6.40 13.63 19.99
C GLU A 267 5.62 13.61 21.30
N GLU A 268 4.31 13.95 21.26
CA GLU A 268 3.44 13.94 22.43
C GLU A 268 3.35 12.55 23.08
N LEU A 269 3.08 11.52 22.28
CA LEU A 269 2.96 10.14 22.75
C LEU A 269 4.28 9.64 23.35
N LYS A 270 5.42 9.91 22.70
CA LYS A 270 6.73 9.55 23.25
C LYS A 270 6.99 10.23 24.59
N GLY A 271 6.66 11.52 24.71
CA GLY A 271 6.80 12.28 25.95
C GLY A 271 5.96 11.67 27.08
N LYS A 272 4.68 11.40 26.82
CA LYS A 272 3.77 10.80 27.80
C LYS A 272 4.22 9.40 28.25
N ILE A 273 4.65 8.53 27.33
CA ILE A 273 5.14 7.18 27.67
C ILE A 273 6.46 7.26 28.46
N GLY A 274 7.34 8.19 28.11
CA GLY A 274 8.57 8.47 28.87
C GLY A 274 8.28 8.83 30.33
N MET A 275 7.31 9.73 30.57
CA MET A 275 6.89 10.12 31.93
C MET A 275 6.25 8.97 32.71
N LEU A 276 5.42 8.15 32.07
CA LEU A 276 4.80 6.96 32.69
C LEU A 276 5.83 5.94 33.15
N LYS A 277 6.96 5.79 32.43
CA LYS A 277 8.09 4.95 32.85
C LYS A 277 8.81 5.53 34.08
N VAL A 278 8.98 6.84 34.16
CA VAL A 278 9.65 7.52 35.28
C VAL A 278 8.83 7.42 36.59
N TYR A 279 7.52 7.64 36.54
CA TYR A 279 6.65 7.54 37.73
C TYR A 279 6.50 6.11 38.29
N LYS A 280 6.59 5.08 37.43
CA LYS A 280 6.52 3.67 37.84
C LYS A 280 7.87 3.06 38.25
N SER A 281 8.96 3.81 38.12
CA SER A 281 10.31 3.40 38.52
C SER A 281 10.69 3.83 39.95
N GLY A 282 9.74 4.38 40.73
CA GLY A 282 9.85 4.39 42.19
C GLY A 282 9.68 2.97 42.77
N PRO A 283 10.12 2.67 44.02
CA PRO A 283 10.26 1.31 44.55
C PRO A 283 8.94 0.57 44.86
N LYS A 284 7.89 0.76 44.06
CA LYS A 284 6.64 -0.01 44.14
C LYS A 284 6.38 -0.68 42.80
N LEU A 285 6.86 -1.92 42.72
CA LEU A 285 6.51 -2.92 41.72
C LEU A 285 5.03 -3.27 41.85
N LEU A 286 4.14 -2.42 41.35
CA LEU A 286 2.72 -2.73 41.24
C LEU A 286 2.52 -3.59 39.99
N SER A 287 2.23 -4.86 40.26
CA SER A 287 1.78 -5.90 39.33
C SER A 287 0.97 -5.32 38.17
N TRP A 288 1.44 -5.58 36.96
CA TRP A 288 0.67 -5.33 35.74
C TRP A 288 -0.46 -6.36 35.68
N GLY A 289 -1.63 -6.00 36.20
CA GLY A 289 -2.84 -6.78 35.95
C GLY A 289 -3.10 -6.85 34.45
N LYS A 290 -3.17 -8.07 33.89
CA LYS A 290 -3.67 -8.32 32.54
C LYS A 290 -5.11 -7.83 32.46
N ALA A 291 -5.31 -6.64 31.93
CA ALA A 291 -6.62 -6.15 31.50
C ALA A 291 -6.49 -5.68 30.05
N SER A 292 -6.50 -6.65 29.13
CA SER A 292 -6.71 -6.39 27.71
C SER A 292 -8.21 -6.39 27.46
N GLU A 293 -8.89 -5.26 27.68
CA GLU A 293 -10.30 -5.11 27.33
C GLU A 293 -10.52 -3.82 26.52
N SER A 294 -11.17 -3.98 25.36
CA SER A 294 -11.71 -2.89 24.55
C SER A 294 -13.00 -2.40 25.19
N THR A 295 -12.96 -1.32 25.99
CA THR A 295 -14.09 -0.89 26.83
C THR A 295 -15.00 0.18 26.23
N ARG A 296 -14.78 0.63 24.98
CA ARG A 296 -15.55 1.76 24.40
C ARG A 296 -16.83 1.41 23.64
N TYR A 297 -17.26 0.15 23.60
CA TYR A 297 -18.50 -0.21 22.89
C TYR A 297 -19.80 0.05 23.71
N GLY A 298 -19.70 0.38 25.00
CA GLY A 298 -20.87 0.45 25.89
C GLY A 298 -21.75 1.71 25.82
N GLU A 299 -21.24 2.85 25.33
CA GLU A 299 -21.87 4.15 25.64
C GLU A 299 -22.61 4.87 24.49
N ARG A 300 -22.84 4.22 23.34
CA ARG A 300 -23.56 4.86 22.21
C ARG A 300 -24.82 4.16 21.71
N VAL A 301 -25.42 3.27 22.51
CA VAL A 301 -26.74 2.70 22.20
C VAL A 301 -27.71 2.93 23.37
N LEU A 302 -28.18 4.17 23.49
CA LEU A 302 -29.46 4.48 24.14
C LEU A 302 -30.43 4.91 23.03
N GLY A 303 -30.86 3.92 22.26
CA GLY A 303 -31.97 4.01 21.33
C GLY A 303 -32.94 2.89 21.67
N THR A 304 -34.08 3.26 22.23
CA THR A 304 -35.19 2.42 22.68
C THR A 304 -35.56 1.38 21.62
N PHE A 305 -35.33 0.10 21.89
CA PHE A 305 -35.94 -1.00 21.14
C PHE A 305 -36.36 -2.10 22.11
N ASP A 306 -37.68 -2.29 22.19
CA ASP A 306 -38.33 -3.36 22.95
C ASP A 306 -37.83 -4.74 22.50
N PRO A 307 -37.47 -5.65 23.42
CA PRO A 307 -37.07 -6.99 23.05
C PRO A 307 -38.29 -7.81 22.62
N VAL A 308 -38.45 -8.00 21.31
CA VAL A 308 -39.37 -8.97 20.74
C VAL A 308 -38.93 -10.39 21.13
N LYS A 309 -39.78 -11.06 21.89
CA LYS A 309 -39.59 -12.42 22.40
C LYS A 309 -39.92 -13.41 21.29
N CYS A 310 -38.93 -13.98 20.60
CA CYS A 310 -39.15 -15.08 19.66
C CYS A 310 -39.48 -16.37 20.43
N GLN A 311 -40.74 -16.82 20.35
CA GLN A 311 -41.16 -18.17 20.75
C GLN A 311 -40.80 -19.17 19.65
N SER A 312 -40.04 -20.21 19.99
CA SER A 312 -39.82 -21.37 19.12
C SER A 312 -41.08 -22.24 19.11
N GLY A 313 -41.85 -22.18 18.02
CA GLY A 313 -42.91 -23.13 17.73
C GLY A 313 -42.40 -24.23 16.80
N ARG A 314 -42.36 -25.47 17.31
CA ARG A 314 -42.34 -26.68 16.48
C ARG A 314 -43.72 -26.86 15.85
N PHE A 315 -43.78 -27.11 14.56
CA PHE A 315 -44.65 -28.10 13.92
C PHE A 315 -43.94 -28.60 12.66
#